data_AF-A0A442UIY6-F1
#
_entry.id   AF-A0A442UIY6-F1
#
_cell.length_a   1.000
_cell.length_b   1.000
_cell.length_c   1.000
_cell.angle_alpha   90.00
_cell.angle_beta   90.00
_cell.angle_gamma   90.00
#
_symmetry.space_group_name_H-M   'P 1'
#
loop_
_entity.id
_entity.type
_entity.pdbx_description
1 polymer ?
#
loop_
_entity_poly.entity_id
_entity_poly.type
_entity_poly.pdbx_seq_one_letter_code
_entity_poly.pdbx_strand_id
1 'polypeptide(L)'
;MNAIAKQSTVTDLIEEYEEKLGAIESEVKAFEAAYGRLEMAACIQGKFVGPVSQHRPYVNADNLKRNLCKSGWKAIYERLQIDRIASARDRKLFDQTVENPPDLTFDNAKATFGDYLERPRYHILRGLAEVFSDLDPAYKSHSKVKIGVKGLPKRVILSSFGSYYGTYGRDKLRDIINALAAYRGQPLMEHAEFNAIDKAHRAGEDAALDGREIPVYRNGKDELESTPDRGLTIRIFGNGNAHVFFAPDTLTDINRALAEFYGEVLPDAEEEDAQRRPGTEIAKDLQFYWSPSAVIEKALDHAGIHDKSAYAYGATLPAHRVLEPSCGDGRILDALRARGCLTFGVEVHAVRAAEARAKGHNVLTANFLECPAKPDFDFVVMNPPFYGRHYLKHVRHALEFLKPSGTLVSILPATAWYDHGELKGDWHDLPAGSFSEAGTNVPTGILKMRKPANDNQTQAERSAA
;
A
#
# COMPACT_ATOMS: atom_id res chain seq x y z
N MET A 1 43.72 4.31 23.62
CA MET A 1 42.94 5.14 22.67
C MET A 1 41.71 4.34 22.28
N ASN A 2 40.54 4.64 22.84
CA ASN A 2 39.28 4.10 22.33
C ASN A 2 38.99 4.83 21.02
N ALA A 3 39.43 4.26 19.91
CA ALA A 3 38.99 4.72 18.60
C ALA A 3 37.46 4.59 18.57
N ILE A 4 36.76 5.69 18.31
CA ILE A 4 35.31 5.68 18.11
C ILE A 4 35.06 4.75 16.92
N ALA A 5 34.44 3.59 17.17
CA ALA A 5 34.03 2.69 16.10
C ALA A 5 33.05 3.45 15.20
N LYS A 6 33.46 3.73 13.96
CA LYS A 6 32.56 4.30 12.97
C LYS A 6 31.51 3.24 12.65
N GLN A 7 30.24 3.62 12.64
CA GLN A 7 29.18 2.72 12.18
C GLN A 7 29.37 2.42 10.70
N SER A 8 29.35 1.13 10.33
CA SER A 8 29.51 0.65 8.95
C SER A 8 28.51 1.34 8.01
N THR A 9 28.95 1.81 6.86
CA THR A 9 28.07 2.39 5.83
C THR A 9 27.34 1.31 5.03
N VAL A 10 26.37 1.68 4.18
CA VAL A 10 25.75 0.74 3.24
C VAL A 10 26.78 0.16 2.27
N THR A 11 27.75 0.97 1.84
CA THR A 11 28.86 0.51 1.00
C THR A 11 29.71 -0.51 1.75
N ASP A 12 30.04 -0.26 3.01
CA ASP A 12 30.82 -1.20 3.83
C ASP A 12 30.09 -2.56 3.97
N LEU A 13 28.76 -2.55 4.10
CA LEU A 13 27.94 -3.77 4.17
C LEU A 13 27.93 -4.55 2.84
N ILE A 14 27.95 -3.85 1.71
CA ILE A 14 28.01 -4.47 0.38
C ILE A 14 29.41 -5.04 0.13
N GLU A 15 30.47 -4.33 0.51
CA GLU A 15 31.85 -4.82 0.44
C GLU A 15 32.02 -6.09 1.30
N GLU A 16 31.51 -6.09 2.53
CA GLU A 16 31.50 -7.28 3.40
C GLU A 16 30.71 -8.44 2.76
N TYR A 17 29.59 -8.15 2.11
CA TYR A 17 28.80 -9.15 1.40
C TYR A 17 29.58 -9.77 0.24
N GLU A 18 30.22 -8.96 -0.61
CA GLU A 18 31.00 -9.42 -1.76
C GLU A 18 32.20 -10.27 -1.32
N GLU A 19 32.91 -9.85 -0.28
CA GLU A 19 34.02 -10.61 0.31
C GLU A 19 33.54 -11.99 0.80
N LYS A 20 32.48 -12.01 1.60
CA LYS A 20 31.92 -13.27 2.13
C LYS A 20 31.37 -14.16 1.02
N LEU A 21 30.74 -13.58 0.01
CA LEU A 21 30.20 -14.31 -1.14
C LEU A 21 31.31 -15.04 -1.89
N GLY A 22 32.45 -14.38 -2.12
CA GLY A 22 33.64 -14.96 -2.74
C GLY A 22 34.29 -16.08 -1.91
N ALA A 23 34.16 -16.03 -0.59
CA ALA A 23 34.76 -16.99 0.33
C ALA A 23 33.89 -18.25 0.59
N ILE A 24 32.59 -18.25 0.29
CA ILE A 24 31.67 -19.34 0.66
C ILE A 24 32.15 -20.72 0.16
N GLU A 25 32.60 -20.82 -1.10
CA GLU A 25 33.03 -22.10 -1.66
C GLU A 25 34.26 -22.67 -0.94
N SER A 26 35.19 -21.81 -0.54
CA SER A 26 36.35 -22.22 0.27
C SER A 26 35.95 -22.61 1.69
N GLU A 27 35.00 -21.91 2.31
CA GLU A 27 34.52 -22.21 3.66
C GLU A 27 33.80 -23.56 3.72
N VAL A 28 32.97 -23.88 2.70
CA VAL A 28 32.32 -25.19 2.60
C VAL A 28 33.35 -26.31 2.47
N LYS A 29 34.36 -26.14 1.61
CA LYS A 29 35.46 -27.11 1.47
C LYS A 29 36.27 -27.26 2.77
N ALA A 30 36.52 -26.15 3.46
CA ALA A 30 37.23 -26.16 4.74
C ALA A 30 36.45 -26.93 5.82
N PHE A 31 35.12 -26.75 5.87
CA PHE A 31 34.23 -27.50 6.74
C PHE A 31 34.24 -29.00 6.42
N GLU A 32 34.12 -29.38 5.14
CA GLU A 32 34.16 -30.78 4.71
C GLU A 32 35.49 -31.46 5.08
N ALA A 33 36.60 -30.76 4.87
CA ALA A 33 37.92 -31.23 5.25
C ALA A 33 38.07 -31.37 6.78
N ALA A 34 37.51 -30.43 7.55
CA ALA A 34 37.50 -30.49 9.02
C ALA A 34 36.70 -31.69 9.53
N TYR A 35 35.52 -31.95 8.95
CA TYR A 35 34.72 -33.12 9.28
C TYR A 35 35.46 -34.42 8.94
N GLY A 36 36.11 -34.49 7.78
CA GLY A 36 36.95 -35.63 7.40
C GLY A 36 38.11 -35.88 8.37
N ARG A 37 38.73 -34.81 8.91
CA ARG A 37 39.77 -34.95 9.95
C ARG A 37 39.21 -35.54 11.25
N LEU A 38 37.99 -35.18 11.65
CA LEU A 38 37.33 -35.78 12.81
C LEU A 38 37.07 -37.27 12.60
N GLU A 39 36.57 -37.66 11.42
CA GLU A 39 36.36 -39.06 11.06
C GLU A 39 37.67 -39.88 11.15
N MET A 40 38.78 -39.31 10.64
CA MET A 40 40.08 -39.97 10.71
C MET A 40 40.63 -40.07 12.13
N ALA A 41 40.44 -39.05 12.97
CA ALA A 41 40.88 -39.05 14.37
C ALA A 41 40.14 -40.11 15.22
N ALA A 42 38.92 -40.48 14.82
CA ALA A 42 38.13 -41.53 15.46
C ALA A 42 38.47 -42.95 14.97
N CYS A 43 39.46 -43.12 14.08
CA CYS A 43 39.86 -44.40 13.53
C CYS A 43 41.29 -44.80 13.95
N ILE A 44 41.51 -46.08 14.27
CA ILE A 44 42.85 -46.65 14.41
C ILE A 44 43.18 -47.43 13.14
N GLN A 45 44.30 -47.09 12.48
CA GLN A 45 44.69 -47.68 11.18
C GLN A 45 43.59 -47.58 10.11
N GLY A 46 42.76 -46.53 10.14
CA GLY A 46 41.64 -46.33 9.21
C GLY A 46 40.46 -47.28 9.41
N LYS A 47 40.40 -48.03 10.52
CA LYS A 47 39.28 -48.92 10.83
C LYS A 47 38.13 -48.16 11.46
N PHE A 48 37.11 -47.88 10.64
CA PHE A 48 35.86 -47.25 11.05
C PHE A 48 34.98 -48.22 11.84
N VAL A 49 34.46 -47.77 13.00
CA VAL A 49 33.55 -48.56 13.86
C VAL A 49 32.20 -47.89 14.11
N GLY A 50 32.04 -46.64 13.69
CA GLY A 50 30.81 -45.87 13.86
C GLY A 50 30.99 -44.39 13.51
N PRO A 51 29.90 -43.67 13.23
CA PRO A 51 29.94 -42.26 12.84
C PRO A 51 30.34 -41.35 14.00
N VAL A 52 30.99 -40.23 13.69
CA VAL A 52 31.45 -39.23 14.68
C VAL A 52 30.34 -38.27 15.14
N SER A 53 29.18 -38.28 14.49
CA SER A 53 27.97 -37.54 14.87
C SER A 53 26.72 -38.33 14.48
N GLN A 54 25.56 -37.94 15.03
CA GLN A 54 24.28 -38.60 14.74
C GLN A 54 23.94 -38.61 13.24
N HIS A 55 24.25 -37.52 12.54
CA HIS A 55 24.18 -37.39 11.09
C HIS A 55 25.36 -36.54 10.61
N ARG A 56 25.88 -36.79 9.41
CA ARG A 56 26.86 -35.91 8.76
C ARG A 56 26.13 -34.62 8.35
N PRO A 57 26.54 -33.44 8.85
CA PRO A 57 25.91 -32.19 8.44
C PRO A 57 26.13 -31.98 6.94
N TYR A 58 25.05 -31.77 6.20
CA TYR A 58 25.10 -31.38 4.81
C TYR A 58 25.06 -29.85 4.71
N VAL A 59 26.14 -29.25 4.20
CA VAL A 59 26.25 -27.82 3.99
C VAL A 59 26.28 -27.57 2.48
N ASN A 60 25.38 -26.72 2.01
CA ASN A 60 25.24 -26.40 0.59
C ASN A 60 25.63 -24.93 0.35
N ALA A 61 26.55 -24.69 -0.58
CA ALA A 61 27.06 -23.36 -0.89
C ALA A 61 25.94 -22.40 -1.35
N ASP A 62 25.02 -22.86 -2.19
CA ASP A 62 23.92 -22.01 -2.69
C ASP A 62 22.93 -21.64 -1.59
N ASN A 63 22.69 -22.53 -0.62
CA ASN A 63 21.92 -22.19 0.59
C ASN A 63 22.61 -21.10 1.40
N LEU A 64 23.94 -21.18 1.58
CA LEU A 64 24.70 -20.14 2.27
C LEU A 64 24.69 -18.81 1.51
N LYS A 65 24.84 -18.82 0.18
CA LYS A 65 24.75 -17.62 -0.66
C LYS A 65 23.40 -16.93 -0.52
N ARG A 66 22.30 -17.69 -0.55
CA ARG A 66 20.94 -17.17 -0.33
C ARG A 66 20.79 -16.57 1.07
N ASN A 67 21.24 -17.28 2.11
CA ASN A 67 21.18 -16.78 3.48
C ASN A 67 21.99 -15.49 3.66
N LEU A 68 23.20 -15.43 3.08
CA LEU A 68 24.05 -14.25 3.09
C LEU A 68 23.37 -13.07 2.39
N CYS A 69 22.74 -13.29 1.24
CA CYS A 69 22.00 -12.25 0.53
C CYS A 69 20.84 -11.70 1.40
N LYS A 70 20.01 -12.59 1.97
CA LYS A 70 18.93 -12.20 2.90
C LYS A 70 19.47 -11.43 4.11
N SER A 71 20.58 -11.87 4.66
CA SER A 71 21.24 -11.22 5.79
C SER A 71 21.73 -9.81 5.43
N GLY A 72 22.32 -9.63 4.24
CA GLY A 72 22.77 -8.32 3.78
C GLY A 72 21.62 -7.33 3.59
N TRP A 73 20.51 -7.78 2.99
CA TRP A 73 19.30 -6.96 2.86
C TRP A 73 18.73 -6.52 4.22
N LYS A 74 18.67 -7.43 5.20
CA LYS A 74 18.23 -7.09 6.56
C LYS A 74 19.19 -6.13 7.26
N ALA A 75 20.50 -6.33 7.10
CA ALA A 75 21.51 -5.44 7.67
C ALA A 75 21.39 -4.01 7.10
N ILE A 76 21.17 -3.85 5.79
CA ILE A 76 20.93 -2.53 5.18
C ILE A 76 19.64 -1.92 5.72
N TYR A 77 18.55 -2.69 5.79
CA TYR A 77 17.26 -2.24 6.31
C TYR A 77 17.38 -1.68 7.74
N GLU A 78 18.05 -2.41 8.64
CA GLU A 78 18.31 -1.98 10.03
C GLU A 78 19.24 -0.77 10.08
N ARG A 79 20.30 -0.77 9.25
CA ARG A 79 21.29 0.31 9.20
C ARG A 79 20.67 1.65 8.80
N LEU A 80 19.71 1.60 7.89
CA LEU A 80 18.97 2.75 7.39
C LEU A 80 17.76 3.11 8.25
N GLN A 81 17.47 2.33 9.30
CA GLN A 81 16.31 2.51 10.20
C GLN A 81 14.99 2.60 9.43
N ILE A 82 14.85 1.77 8.39
CA ILE A 82 13.67 1.78 7.52
C ILE A 82 12.41 1.45 8.33
N ASP A 83 12.51 0.69 9.40
CA ASP A 83 11.42 0.39 10.33
C ASP A 83 10.73 1.64 10.89
N ARG A 84 11.48 2.72 11.09
CA ARG A 84 11.00 4.00 11.64
C ARG A 84 10.39 4.92 10.59
N ILE A 85 10.61 4.65 9.30
CA ILE A 85 10.20 5.50 8.19
C ILE A 85 9.07 4.84 7.39
N ALA A 86 9.19 3.53 7.14
CA ALA A 86 8.28 2.76 6.31
C ALA A 86 6.94 2.50 7.00
N SER A 87 5.87 2.41 6.20
CA SER A 87 4.55 2.06 6.72
C SER A 87 4.48 0.59 7.13
N ALA A 88 3.48 0.21 7.94
CA ALA A 88 3.28 -1.19 8.31
C ALA A 88 3.11 -2.12 7.10
N ARG A 89 2.48 -1.62 6.03
CA ARG A 89 2.29 -2.36 4.77
C ARG A 89 3.62 -2.56 4.05
N ASP A 90 4.43 -1.50 3.94
CA ASP A 90 5.74 -1.57 3.30
C ASP A 90 6.68 -2.52 4.04
N ARG A 91 6.69 -2.49 5.37
CA ARG A 91 7.48 -3.43 6.18
C ARG A 91 7.10 -4.88 5.91
N LYS A 92 5.79 -5.16 5.86
CA LYS A 92 5.29 -6.50 5.53
C LYS A 92 5.65 -6.91 4.10
N LEU A 93 5.61 -5.98 3.15
CA LEU A 93 6.05 -6.24 1.78
C LEU A 93 7.55 -6.53 1.72
N PHE A 94 8.36 -5.81 2.49
CA PHE A 94 9.79 -6.08 2.61
C PHE A 94 10.04 -7.48 3.19
N ASP A 95 9.37 -7.84 4.28
CA ASP A 95 9.49 -9.19 4.88
C ASP A 95 9.13 -10.31 3.91
N GLN A 96 8.19 -10.07 2.98
CA GLN A 96 7.83 -11.02 1.94
C GLN A 96 8.85 -11.06 0.80
N THR A 97 9.31 -9.90 0.34
CA THR A 97 10.21 -9.79 -0.81
C THR A 97 11.64 -10.24 -0.47
N VAL A 98 12.07 -10.07 0.80
CA VAL A 98 13.38 -10.54 1.27
C VAL A 98 13.48 -12.07 1.32
N GLU A 99 12.38 -12.82 1.13
CA GLU A 99 12.46 -14.27 0.97
C GLU A 99 13.10 -14.69 -0.37
N ASN A 100 12.99 -13.84 -1.38
CA ASN A 100 13.66 -14.02 -2.67
C ASN A 100 14.11 -12.65 -3.21
N PRO A 101 15.15 -12.04 -2.58
CA PRO A 101 15.57 -10.71 -2.92
C PRO A 101 16.40 -10.71 -4.21
N PRO A 102 16.49 -9.56 -4.92
CA PRO A 102 17.47 -9.40 -5.98
C PRO A 102 18.90 -9.45 -5.43
N ASP A 103 19.88 -9.59 -6.32
CA ASP A 103 21.29 -9.56 -5.95
C ASP A 103 21.62 -8.31 -5.13
N LEU A 104 22.41 -8.47 -4.07
CA LEU A 104 22.74 -7.36 -3.18
C LEU A 104 23.81 -6.47 -3.84
N THR A 105 23.35 -5.47 -4.60
CA THR A 105 24.19 -4.45 -5.23
C THR A 105 23.79 -3.07 -4.72
N PHE A 106 24.67 -2.08 -4.88
CA PHE A 106 24.36 -0.70 -4.49
C PHE A 106 23.15 -0.15 -5.26
N ASP A 107 23.06 -0.44 -6.56
CA ASP A 107 21.94 0.02 -7.39
C ASP A 107 20.61 -0.61 -6.97
N ASN A 108 20.61 -1.91 -6.65
CA ASN A 108 19.41 -2.56 -6.13
C ASN A 108 19.02 -2.01 -4.76
N ALA A 109 19.99 -1.84 -3.84
CA ALA A 109 19.74 -1.24 -2.53
C ALA A 109 19.20 0.19 -2.64
N LYS A 110 19.74 1.00 -3.56
CA LYS A 110 19.25 2.35 -3.85
C LYS A 110 17.84 2.32 -4.43
N ALA A 111 17.56 1.41 -5.37
CA ALA A 111 16.23 1.25 -5.94
C ALA A 111 15.17 0.84 -4.89
N THR A 112 15.56 0.05 -3.89
CA THR A 112 14.67 -0.41 -2.82
C THR A 112 14.48 0.64 -1.71
N PHE A 113 15.55 1.30 -1.25
CA PHE A 113 15.50 2.15 -0.06
C PHE A 113 15.68 3.64 -0.31
N GLY A 114 16.10 4.05 -1.51
CA GLY A 114 16.45 5.44 -1.82
C GLY A 114 15.31 6.42 -1.53
N ASP A 115 14.08 6.06 -1.90
CA ASP A 115 12.92 6.94 -1.70
C ASP A 115 12.64 7.25 -0.23
N TYR A 116 12.83 6.27 0.66
CA TYR A 116 12.68 6.44 2.10
C TYR A 116 13.67 7.46 2.68
N LEU A 117 14.85 7.57 2.08
CA LEU A 117 15.90 8.50 2.52
C LEU A 117 15.73 9.89 1.88
N GLU A 118 15.24 9.95 0.64
CA GLU A 118 14.98 11.21 -0.06
C GLU A 118 13.74 11.91 0.51
N ARG A 119 12.71 11.15 0.87
CA ARG A 119 11.41 11.68 1.31
C ARG A 119 10.90 11.04 2.62
N PRO A 120 11.70 11.01 3.71
CA PRO A 120 11.33 10.30 4.94
C PRO A 120 10.02 10.83 5.56
N ARG A 121 9.83 12.15 5.53
CA ARG A 121 8.60 12.78 6.05
C ARG A 121 7.36 12.29 5.30
N TYR A 122 7.43 12.19 3.98
CA TYR A 122 6.32 11.69 3.16
C TYR A 122 5.94 10.26 3.52
N HIS A 123 6.91 9.34 3.67
CA HIS A 123 6.61 7.94 4.03
C HIS A 123 6.04 7.80 5.45
N ILE A 124 6.51 8.59 6.40
CA ILE A 124 5.96 8.63 7.76
C ILE A 124 4.50 9.10 7.72
N LEU A 125 4.21 10.19 7.00
CA LEU A 125 2.87 10.72 6.84
C LEU A 125 1.94 9.74 6.10
N ARG A 126 2.44 9.09 5.04
CA ARG A 126 1.73 8.03 4.32
C ARG A 126 1.38 6.88 5.26
N GLY A 127 2.34 6.41 6.05
CA GLY A 127 2.11 5.33 7.01
C GLY A 127 1.04 5.67 8.04
N LEU A 128 1.03 6.91 8.53
CA LEU A 128 -0.04 7.42 9.38
C LEU A 128 -1.39 7.44 8.64
N ALA A 129 -1.43 8.00 7.43
CA ALA A 129 -2.64 8.05 6.62
C ALA A 129 -3.22 6.65 6.33
N GLU A 130 -2.40 5.67 5.96
CA GLU A 130 -2.82 4.29 5.72
C GLU A 130 -3.44 3.65 6.95
N VAL A 131 -2.82 3.84 8.13
CA VAL A 131 -3.34 3.29 9.38
C VAL A 131 -4.72 3.86 9.67
N PHE A 132 -4.92 5.17 9.55
CA PHE A 132 -6.19 5.80 9.91
C PHE A 132 -7.29 5.61 8.86
N SER A 133 -6.97 5.60 7.58
CA SER A 133 -7.95 5.31 6.51
C SER A 133 -8.46 3.87 6.55
N ASP A 134 -7.71 2.94 7.13
CA ASP A 134 -8.13 1.54 7.31
C ASP A 134 -9.07 1.30 8.51
N LEU A 135 -9.19 2.26 9.43
CA LEU A 135 -9.86 2.03 10.73
C LEU A 135 -11.38 2.24 10.71
N ASP A 136 -11.90 3.17 9.92
CA ASP A 136 -13.34 3.44 9.81
C ASP A 136 -13.65 4.05 8.42
N PRO A 137 -14.76 3.67 7.75
CA PRO A 137 -15.23 4.36 6.56
C PRO A 137 -15.35 5.88 6.76
N ALA A 138 -15.70 6.33 7.98
CA ALA A 138 -15.70 7.73 8.39
C ALA A 138 -14.30 8.35 8.54
N TYR A 139 -13.24 7.74 7.99
CA TYR A 139 -11.92 8.35 7.79
C TYR A 139 -11.42 8.26 6.34
N LYS A 140 -12.26 7.77 5.41
CA LYS A 140 -11.89 7.57 3.99
C LYS A 140 -12.21 8.77 3.09
N SER A 141 -13.15 9.62 3.49
CA SER A 141 -13.60 10.77 2.69
C SER A 141 -14.21 11.86 3.56
N HIS A 142 -13.50 12.99 3.70
CA HIS A 142 -14.08 14.21 4.25
C HIS A 142 -13.31 15.36 3.61
N SER A 143 -13.97 16.50 3.41
CA SER A 143 -13.36 17.73 2.90
C SER A 143 -12.07 18.18 3.62
N LYS A 144 -11.75 17.60 4.80
CA LYS A 144 -10.53 17.89 5.58
C LYS A 144 -9.81 16.67 6.20
N VAL A 145 -10.21 15.42 5.91
CA VAL A 145 -9.67 14.16 6.50
C VAL A 145 -9.28 14.31 7.99
N LYS A 146 -10.25 14.59 8.87
CA LYS A 146 -10.01 14.85 10.30
C LYS A 146 -10.48 13.70 11.19
N ILE A 147 -9.90 13.57 12.38
CA ILE A 147 -10.28 12.63 13.43
C ILE A 147 -10.70 13.39 14.69
N GLY A 148 -11.76 12.91 15.34
CA GLY A 148 -12.23 13.43 16.63
C GLY A 148 -12.91 14.81 16.61
N VAL A 149 -13.24 15.32 15.42
CA VAL A 149 -14.05 16.54 15.25
C VAL A 149 -15.54 16.26 15.47
N LYS A 150 -16.36 17.30 15.62
CA LYS A 150 -17.81 17.18 15.87
C LYS A 150 -18.46 16.31 14.78
N GLY A 151 -19.06 15.18 15.18
CA GLY A 151 -19.70 14.23 14.28
C GLY A 151 -18.87 12.99 13.92
N LEU A 152 -17.57 12.96 14.26
CA LEU A 152 -16.69 11.82 14.04
C LEU A 152 -16.32 11.09 15.35
N PRO A 153 -16.03 9.78 15.30
CA PRO A 153 -15.61 9.04 16.48
C PRO A 153 -14.33 9.63 17.10
N LYS A 154 -14.28 9.72 18.43
CA LYS A 154 -13.06 10.09 19.19
C LYS A 154 -12.24 8.88 19.61
N ARG A 155 -12.68 7.69 19.20
CA ARG A 155 -12.10 6.41 19.55
C ARG A 155 -12.08 5.49 18.34
N VAL A 156 -11.16 4.54 18.37
CA VAL A 156 -11.07 3.45 17.41
C VAL A 156 -11.45 2.15 18.12
N ILE A 157 -12.22 1.30 17.46
CA ILE A 157 -12.62 -0.01 17.98
C ILE A 157 -11.77 -1.07 17.27
N LEU A 158 -10.99 -1.82 18.04
CA LEU A 158 -10.15 -2.92 17.56
C LEU A 158 -10.85 -4.23 17.90
N SER A 159 -11.26 -4.96 16.88
CA SER A 159 -11.80 -6.32 17.02
C SER A 159 -10.68 -7.33 17.26
N SER A 160 -11.03 -8.48 17.85
CA SER A 160 -10.10 -9.61 18.03
C SER A 160 -8.79 -9.19 18.73
N PHE A 161 -8.89 -8.42 19.81
CA PHE A 161 -7.75 -7.98 20.58
C PHE A 161 -7.18 -9.13 21.41
N GLY A 162 -8.01 -9.80 22.21
CA GLY A 162 -7.64 -11.00 22.97
C GLY A 162 -6.39 -10.85 23.89
N SER A 163 -6.07 -11.92 24.61
CA SER A 163 -4.91 -11.98 25.52
C SER A 163 -3.67 -12.66 24.89
N TYR A 164 -3.81 -13.27 23.72
CA TYR A 164 -2.71 -13.95 23.02
C TYR A 164 -1.85 -12.95 22.24
N TYR A 165 -0.56 -13.29 22.06
CA TYR A 165 0.34 -12.52 21.21
C TYR A 165 -0.02 -12.70 19.72
N GLY A 166 0.18 -11.64 18.92
CA GLY A 166 0.00 -11.69 17.46
C GLY A 166 -1.46 -11.76 16.99
N THR A 167 -2.40 -11.27 17.78
CA THR A 167 -3.80 -11.13 17.34
C THR A 167 -3.97 -9.90 16.45
N TYR A 168 -4.97 -9.95 15.56
CA TYR A 168 -5.27 -8.85 14.65
C TYR A 168 -5.43 -7.50 15.35
N GLY A 169 -6.18 -7.45 16.47
CA GLY A 169 -6.39 -6.22 17.22
C GLY A 169 -5.10 -5.67 17.84
N ARG A 170 -4.19 -6.54 18.30
CA ARG A 170 -2.90 -6.11 18.87
C ARG A 170 -1.94 -5.61 17.80
N ASP A 171 -1.92 -6.26 16.64
CA ASP A 171 -1.14 -5.79 15.49
C ASP A 171 -1.62 -4.41 15.03
N LYS A 172 -2.94 -4.19 14.96
CA LYS A 172 -3.51 -2.87 14.65
C LYS A 172 -3.19 -1.81 15.69
N LEU A 173 -3.20 -2.14 16.98
CA LEU A 173 -2.76 -1.20 18.02
C LEU A 173 -1.28 -0.82 17.85
N ARG A 174 -0.42 -1.81 17.58
CA ARG A 174 1.01 -1.57 17.32
C ARG A 174 1.20 -0.68 16.10
N ASP A 175 0.43 -0.87 15.03
CA ASP A 175 0.50 -0.03 13.84
C ASP A 175 0.11 1.43 14.14
N ILE A 176 -0.94 1.65 14.93
CA ILE A 176 -1.35 2.99 15.40
C ILE A 176 -0.24 3.65 16.22
N ILE A 177 0.29 2.94 17.23
CA ILE A 177 1.34 3.48 18.10
C ILE A 177 2.61 3.76 17.29
N ASN A 178 3.03 2.86 16.41
CA ASN A 178 4.24 3.03 15.61
C ASN A 178 4.12 4.18 14.61
N ALA A 179 2.96 4.38 13.98
CA ALA A 179 2.75 5.51 13.08
C ALA A 179 2.83 6.85 13.82
N LEU A 180 2.20 6.94 15.01
CA LEU A 180 2.30 8.11 15.88
C LEU A 180 3.73 8.32 16.39
N ALA A 181 4.42 7.24 16.78
CA ALA A 181 5.79 7.28 17.26
C ALA A 181 6.73 7.81 16.17
N ALA A 182 6.62 7.29 14.95
CA ALA A 182 7.38 7.76 13.79
C ALA A 182 7.12 9.26 13.52
N TYR A 183 5.85 9.69 13.54
CA TYR A 183 5.49 11.10 13.37
C TYR A 183 6.10 12.01 14.46
N ARG A 184 6.14 11.54 15.71
CA ARG A 184 6.68 12.27 16.88
C ARG A 184 8.19 12.11 17.09
N GLY A 185 8.87 11.28 16.30
CA GLY A 185 10.27 10.92 16.52
C GLY A 185 10.52 10.12 17.80
N GLN A 186 9.51 9.39 18.29
CA GLN A 186 9.61 8.52 19.45
C GLN A 186 10.08 7.11 19.07
N PRO A 187 10.63 6.32 20.03
CA PRO A 187 10.88 4.89 19.83
C PRO A 187 9.60 4.15 19.41
N LEU A 188 9.74 3.14 18.56
CA LEU A 188 8.63 2.25 18.20
C LEU A 188 8.12 1.48 19.42
N MET A 189 6.92 0.93 19.31
CA MET A 189 6.27 0.18 20.38
C MET A 189 7.08 -1.07 20.74
N GLU A 190 7.32 -1.25 22.03
CA GLU A 190 8.01 -2.43 22.56
C GLU A 190 7.08 -3.34 23.37
N HIS A 191 7.59 -4.51 23.76
CA HIS A 191 6.83 -5.51 24.52
C HIS A 191 6.37 -4.98 25.90
N ALA A 192 7.12 -4.05 26.51
CA ALA A 192 6.78 -3.44 27.79
C ALA A 192 5.41 -2.74 27.76
N GLU A 193 5.07 -2.06 26.66
CA GLU A 193 3.77 -1.38 26.50
C GLU A 193 2.61 -2.37 26.42
N PHE A 194 2.79 -3.53 25.77
CA PHE A 194 1.78 -4.59 25.78
C PHE A 194 1.60 -5.20 27.17
N ASN A 195 2.68 -5.39 27.91
CA ASN A 195 2.61 -5.88 29.29
C ASN A 195 1.88 -4.90 30.22
N ALA A 196 2.10 -3.59 30.02
CA ALA A 196 1.36 -2.53 30.71
C ALA A 196 -0.14 -2.66 30.48
N ILE A 197 -0.54 -2.83 29.21
CA ILE A 197 -1.94 -2.98 28.81
C ILE A 197 -2.58 -4.22 29.44
N ASP A 198 -1.92 -5.37 29.35
CA ASP A 198 -2.46 -6.63 29.89
C ASP A 198 -2.59 -6.58 31.41
N LYS A 199 -1.65 -5.92 32.09
CA LYS A 199 -1.70 -5.74 33.55
C LYS A 199 -2.87 -4.88 33.98
N ALA A 200 -3.08 -3.72 33.34
CA ALA A 200 -4.22 -2.86 33.62
C ALA A 200 -5.55 -3.60 33.39
N HIS A 201 -5.67 -4.33 32.28
CA HIS A 201 -6.86 -5.11 32.01
C HIS A 201 -7.14 -6.19 33.07
N ARG A 202 -6.12 -6.92 33.52
CA ARG A 202 -6.27 -7.92 34.61
C ARG A 202 -6.70 -7.29 35.93
N ALA A 203 -6.34 -6.03 36.17
CA ALA A 203 -6.79 -5.26 37.33
C ALA A 203 -8.22 -4.70 37.15
N GLY A 204 -8.84 -4.86 35.97
CA GLY A 204 -10.14 -4.28 35.66
C GLY A 204 -10.08 -2.78 35.32
N GLU A 205 -8.89 -2.28 35.00
CA GLU A 205 -8.61 -0.87 34.73
C GLU A 205 -8.37 -0.61 33.24
N ASP A 206 -8.47 0.66 32.84
CA ASP A 206 -8.05 1.11 31.52
C ASP A 206 -6.52 1.30 31.50
N ALA A 207 -5.89 0.85 30.43
CA ALA A 207 -4.46 1.07 30.24
C ALA A 207 -4.22 2.47 29.68
N ALA A 208 -3.52 3.32 30.41
CA ALA A 208 -3.13 4.63 29.93
C ALA A 208 -1.62 4.65 29.61
N LEU A 209 -1.30 4.97 28.36
CA LEU A 209 0.05 5.10 27.83
C LEU A 209 0.41 6.58 27.73
N ASP A 210 0.58 7.22 28.89
CA ASP A 210 0.77 8.67 29.05
C ASP A 210 2.11 9.03 29.72
N GLY A 211 3.10 8.12 29.69
CA GLY A 211 4.40 8.34 30.31
C GLY A 211 4.47 7.95 31.80
N ARG A 212 3.35 7.58 32.42
CA ARG A 212 3.32 7.19 33.83
C ARG A 212 4.25 6.02 34.14
N GLU A 213 4.84 6.03 35.32
CA GLU A 213 5.57 4.87 35.84
C GLU A 213 4.58 3.75 36.17
N ILE A 214 4.88 2.56 35.69
CA ILE A 214 4.12 1.35 35.99
C ILE A 214 4.98 0.40 36.82
N PRO A 215 4.41 -0.26 37.85
CA PRO A 215 5.12 -1.30 38.58
C PRO A 215 5.27 -2.54 37.70
N VAL A 216 6.47 -3.08 37.59
CA VAL A 216 6.81 -4.28 36.80
C VAL A 216 7.61 -5.23 37.67
N TYR A 217 7.23 -6.51 37.67
CA TYR A 217 7.97 -7.52 38.42
C TYR A 217 9.02 -8.16 37.51
N ARG A 218 10.30 -7.96 37.80
CA ARG A 218 11.43 -8.45 37.00
C ARG A 218 12.48 -9.07 37.91
N ASN A 219 12.99 -10.25 37.56
CA ASN A 219 14.05 -10.95 38.29
C ASN A 219 13.82 -11.07 39.81
N GLY A 220 12.56 -11.24 40.24
CA GLY A 220 12.22 -11.40 41.65
C GLY A 220 11.97 -10.10 42.42
N LYS A 221 12.00 -8.93 41.77
CA LYS A 221 11.82 -7.61 42.39
C LYS A 221 10.74 -6.78 41.70
N ASP A 222 10.07 -5.94 42.47
CA ASP A 222 9.23 -4.87 41.94
C ASP A 222 10.12 -3.70 41.50
N GLU A 223 10.06 -3.38 40.22
CA GLU A 223 10.72 -2.23 39.59
C GLU A 223 9.66 -1.28 39.03
N LEU A 224 10.02 0.00 38.85
CA LEU A 224 9.19 0.96 38.12
C LEU A 224 9.76 1.11 36.71
N GLU A 225 8.90 0.92 35.71
CA GLU A 225 9.23 1.12 34.30
C GLU A 225 8.32 2.23 33.76
N SER A 226 8.88 3.21 33.06
CA SER A 226 8.09 4.21 32.34
C SER A 226 8.07 3.83 30.87
N THR A 227 6.88 3.79 30.27
CA THR A 227 6.74 3.66 28.81
C THR A 227 6.65 5.04 28.17
N PRO A 228 7.04 5.24 26.91
CA PRO A 228 6.87 6.52 26.24
C PRO A 228 5.42 7.03 26.30
N ASP A 229 5.24 8.35 26.42
CA ASP A 229 3.91 8.96 26.32
C ASP A 229 3.38 8.81 24.89
N ARG A 230 2.38 7.94 24.72
CA ARG A 230 1.67 7.73 23.46
C ARG A 230 0.41 8.59 23.37
N GLY A 231 -0.04 9.19 24.48
CA GLY A 231 -1.29 9.94 24.57
C GLY A 231 -2.51 9.09 24.21
N LEU A 232 -2.53 7.83 24.67
CA LEU A 232 -3.58 6.86 24.41
C LEU A 232 -4.14 6.28 25.71
N THR A 233 -5.45 6.00 25.72
CA THR A 233 -6.09 5.14 26.71
C THR A 233 -6.74 3.95 26.02
N ILE A 234 -6.46 2.73 26.48
CA ILE A 234 -6.93 1.48 25.91
C ILE A 234 -7.84 0.79 26.94
N ARG A 235 -9.10 0.55 26.54
CA ARG A 235 -10.06 -0.23 27.32
C ARG A 235 -10.35 -1.55 26.63
N ILE A 236 -10.06 -2.67 27.28
CA ILE A 236 -10.36 -4.02 26.77
C ILE A 236 -11.67 -4.53 27.36
N PHE A 237 -12.53 -5.08 26.52
CA PHE A 237 -13.85 -5.60 26.88
C PHE A 237 -13.86 -7.12 26.86
N GLY A 238 -14.69 -7.73 27.70
CA GLY A 238 -14.84 -9.19 27.81
C GLY A 238 -15.35 -9.88 26.54
N ASN A 239 -15.84 -9.12 25.54
CA ASN A 239 -16.20 -9.64 24.21
C ASN A 239 -15.00 -9.76 23.25
N GLY A 240 -13.78 -9.47 23.71
CA GLY A 240 -12.56 -9.56 22.91
C GLY A 240 -12.22 -8.32 22.10
N ASN A 241 -13.00 -7.24 22.22
CA ASN A 241 -12.72 -5.95 21.57
C ASN A 241 -11.91 -5.01 22.49
N ALA A 242 -11.14 -4.10 21.89
CA ALA A 242 -10.50 -3.00 22.61
C ALA A 242 -10.93 -1.66 22.02
N HIS A 243 -11.16 -0.66 22.88
CA HIS A 243 -11.37 0.72 22.46
C HIS A 243 -10.11 1.53 22.74
N VAL A 244 -9.62 2.22 21.72
CA VAL A 244 -8.46 3.12 21.80
C VAL A 244 -8.97 4.55 21.77
N PHE A 245 -8.72 5.29 22.84
CA PHE A 245 -9.05 6.70 22.99
C PHE A 245 -7.80 7.55 22.83
N PHE A 246 -7.92 8.65 22.08
CA PHE A 246 -6.81 9.57 21.82
C PHE A 246 -6.92 10.80 22.72
N ALA A 247 -5.80 11.18 23.34
CA ALA A 247 -5.70 12.45 24.05
C ALA A 247 -5.86 13.64 23.08
N PRO A 248 -6.29 14.83 23.56
CA PRO A 248 -6.47 16.01 22.70
C PRO A 248 -5.25 16.40 21.86
N ASP A 249 -4.06 16.30 22.43
CA ASP A 249 -2.82 16.61 21.71
C ASP A 249 -2.49 15.55 20.65
N THR A 250 -2.78 14.27 20.94
CA THR A 250 -2.68 13.18 19.95
C THR A 250 -3.64 13.35 18.79
N LEU A 251 -4.89 13.78 19.05
CA LEU A 251 -5.82 14.14 17.97
C LEU A 251 -5.29 15.31 17.14
N THR A 252 -4.66 16.29 17.78
CA THR A 252 -4.06 17.45 17.09
C THR A 252 -2.92 17.00 16.17
N ASP A 253 -2.04 16.13 16.65
CA ASP A 253 -0.94 15.57 15.87
C ASP A 253 -1.45 14.78 14.66
N ILE A 254 -2.42 13.89 14.87
CA ILE A 254 -3.02 13.10 13.79
C ILE A 254 -3.61 14.03 12.71
N ASN A 255 -4.40 15.03 13.12
CA ASN A 255 -5.03 15.95 12.18
C ASN A 255 -4.02 16.80 11.42
N ARG A 256 -2.92 17.22 12.05
CA ARG A 256 -1.83 17.95 11.37
C ARG A 256 -1.13 17.06 10.36
N ALA A 257 -0.83 15.82 10.73
CA ALA A 257 -0.21 14.85 9.84
C ALA A 257 -1.08 14.57 8.60
N LEU A 258 -2.38 14.34 8.81
CA LEU A 258 -3.32 14.08 7.73
C LEU A 258 -3.48 15.29 6.81
N ALA A 259 -3.54 16.50 7.36
CA ALA A 259 -3.61 17.74 6.57
C ALA A 259 -2.32 17.99 5.76
N GLU A 260 -1.15 17.72 6.34
CA GLU A 260 0.14 17.79 5.65
C GLU A 260 0.23 16.77 4.51
N PHE A 261 -0.32 15.57 4.71
CA PHE A 261 -0.34 14.52 3.70
C PHE A 261 -1.33 14.81 2.57
N TYR A 262 -2.61 15.01 2.89
CA TYR A 262 -3.68 15.12 1.89
C TYR A 262 -3.83 16.51 1.28
N GLY A 263 -3.27 17.55 1.91
CA GLY A 263 -3.56 18.95 1.61
C GLY A 263 -4.71 19.50 2.47
N GLU A 264 -4.74 20.82 2.70
CA GLU A 264 -5.75 21.45 3.58
C GLU A 264 -7.19 21.34 3.07
N VAL A 265 -7.37 21.17 1.75
CA VAL A 265 -8.66 21.04 1.07
C VAL A 265 -8.52 20.01 -0.06
N LEU A 266 -9.43 19.02 -0.11
CA LEU A 266 -9.48 18.08 -1.22
C LEU A 266 -9.99 18.78 -2.51
N PRO A 267 -9.49 18.45 -3.71
CA PRO A 267 -9.87 19.10 -4.98
C PRO A 267 -11.36 18.99 -5.35
N ASP A 268 -12.06 18.03 -4.75
CA ASP A 268 -13.47 17.71 -4.93
C ASP A 268 -14.36 18.26 -3.80
N ALA A 269 -13.77 18.86 -2.76
CA ALA A 269 -14.54 19.52 -1.71
C ALA A 269 -15.30 20.72 -2.30
N GLU A 270 -16.61 20.78 -2.06
CA GLU A 270 -17.40 21.95 -2.43
C GLU A 270 -16.84 23.18 -1.68
N GLU A 271 -16.56 24.27 -2.40
CA GLU A 271 -16.22 25.55 -1.78
C GLU A 271 -17.44 26.01 -0.96
N GLU A 272 -17.32 26.02 0.38
CA GLU A 272 -18.30 26.67 1.26
C GLU A 272 -18.42 28.14 0.80
N ASP A 273 -19.59 28.50 0.25
CA ASP A 273 -19.99 29.84 -0.22
C ASP A 273 -19.42 30.38 -1.55
N ALA A 274 -19.15 29.52 -2.55
CA ALA A 274 -18.76 30.01 -3.88
C ALA A 274 -19.95 30.39 -4.79
N GLN A 275 -20.09 31.69 -5.08
CA GLN A 275 -20.98 32.17 -6.15
C GLN A 275 -20.51 31.63 -7.52
N ARG A 276 -21.39 30.93 -8.25
CA ARG A 276 -21.13 30.40 -9.61
C ARG A 276 -20.66 31.52 -10.55
N ARG A 277 -19.40 31.43 -11.01
CA ARG A 277 -18.83 32.31 -12.05
C ARG A 277 -18.98 31.63 -13.42
N PRO A 278 -19.55 32.28 -14.44
CA PRO A 278 -19.58 31.75 -15.81
C PRO A 278 -18.16 31.70 -16.39
N GLY A 279 -17.78 30.59 -17.06
CA GLY A 279 -16.54 30.49 -17.83
C GLY A 279 -15.41 29.62 -17.26
N THR A 280 -15.54 29.08 -16.03
CA THR A 280 -14.50 28.23 -15.42
C THR A 280 -14.66 26.73 -15.69
N GLU A 281 -15.74 26.26 -16.31
CA GLU A 281 -15.99 24.81 -16.49
C GLU A 281 -14.88 24.13 -17.32
N ILE A 282 -14.44 24.74 -18.43
CA ILE A 282 -13.34 24.21 -19.26
C ILE A 282 -12.02 24.17 -18.47
N ALA A 283 -11.69 25.22 -17.70
CA ALA A 283 -10.47 25.25 -16.89
C ALA A 283 -10.46 24.20 -15.77
N LYS A 284 -11.64 23.83 -15.27
CA LYS A 284 -11.85 22.79 -14.26
C LYS A 284 -11.80 21.38 -14.86
N ASP A 285 -12.35 21.21 -16.07
CA ASP A 285 -12.23 19.97 -16.87
C ASP A 285 -10.79 19.72 -17.37
N LEU A 286 -9.93 20.76 -17.37
CA LEU A 286 -8.51 20.67 -17.71
C LEU A 286 -7.60 20.25 -16.55
N GLN A 287 -8.13 20.00 -15.33
CA GLN A 287 -7.34 19.38 -14.26
C GLN A 287 -6.86 18.01 -14.72
N PHE A 288 -5.55 17.91 -14.95
CA PHE A 288 -4.91 16.72 -15.49
C PHE A 288 -4.06 16.06 -14.40
N TYR A 289 -4.56 14.95 -13.86
CA TYR A 289 -3.77 14.01 -13.09
C TYR A 289 -3.53 12.79 -13.97
N TRP A 290 -2.29 12.62 -14.42
CA TRP A 290 -1.92 11.43 -15.17
C TRP A 290 -2.06 10.20 -14.25
N SER A 291 -2.52 9.08 -14.80
CA SER A 291 -2.78 7.85 -14.03
C SER A 291 -1.47 7.08 -13.76
N PRO A 292 -1.10 6.83 -12.51
CA PRO A 292 0.05 6.01 -12.13
C PRO A 292 -0.04 4.59 -12.65
N SER A 293 1.08 4.00 -13.07
CA SER A 293 1.08 2.64 -13.63
C SER A 293 0.46 1.62 -12.67
N ALA A 294 0.78 1.68 -11.37
CA ALA A 294 0.18 0.79 -10.37
C ALA A 294 -1.35 0.97 -10.23
N VAL A 295 -1.87 2.17 -10.45
CA VAL A 295 -3.32 2.44 -10.44
C VAL A 295 -3.98 1.88 -11.71
N ILE A 296 -3.35 2.08 -12.87
CA ILE A 296 -3.83 1.55 -14.15
C ILE A 296 -3.93 0.02 -14.08
N GLU A 297 -2.88 -0.65 -13.61
CA GLU A 297 -2.86 -2.12 -13.47
C GLU A 297 -4.02 -2.61 -12.60
N LYS A 298 -4.25 -1.99 -11.45
CA LYS A 298 -5.40 -2.31 -10.57
C LYS A 298 -6.75 -2.07 -11.25
N ALA A 299 -6.89 -0.97 -11.99
CA ALA A 299 -8.12 -0.67 -12.72
C ALA A 299 -8.42 -1.72 -13.80
N LEU A 300 -7.38 -2.17 -14.52
CA LEU A 300 -7.52 -3.19 -15.56
C LEU A 300 -7.79 -4.57 -14.97
N ASP A 301 -7.13 -4.93 -13.87
CA ASP A 301 -7.44 -6.17 -13.13
C ASP A 301 -8.90 -6.17 -12.63
N HIS A 302 -9.35 -5.06 -12.07
CA HIS A 302 -10.73 -4.91 -11.62
C HIS A 302 -11.74 -4.95 -12.79
N ALA A 303 -11.35 -4.43 -13.96
CA ALA A 303 -12.13 -4.59 -15.20
C ALA A 303 -12.21 -6.04 -15.68
N GLY A 304 -11.27 -6.90 -15.27
CA GLY A 304 -11.10 -8.26 -15.80
C GLY A 304 -10.33 -8.30 -17.12
N ILE A 305 -9.50 -7.28 -17.38
CA ILE A 305 -8.65 -7.16 -18.57
C ILE A 305 -7.21 -7.49 -18.15
N HIS A 306 -6.86 -8.76 -18.22
CA HIS A 306 -5.60 -9.28 -17.70
C HIS A 306 -4.46 -9.26 -18.73
N ASP A 307 -3.23 -9.39 -18.25
CA ASP A 307 -2.07 -9.58 -19.12
C ASP A 307 -2.12 -10.93 -19.86
N LYS A 308 -1.40 -11.01 -20.98
CA LYS A 308 -1.26 -12.25 -21.77
C LYS A 308 -0.79 -13.43 -20.93
N SER A 309 0.08 -13.21 -19.95
CA SER A 309 0.57 -14.27 -19.07
C SER A 309 -0.52 -14.92 -18.21
N ALA A 310 -1.67 -14.26 -18.03
CA ALA A 310 -2.80 -14.80 -17.28
C ALA A 310 -3.65 -15.79 -18.08
N TYR A 311 -3.45 -15.88 -19.40
CA TYR A 311 -4.18 -16.78 -20.27
C TYR A 311 -3.42 -18.08 -20.48
N ALA A 312 -4.15 -19.19 -20.62
CA ALA A 312 -3.56 -20.49 -20.94
C ALA A 312 -2.73 -20.41 -22.23
N TYR A 313 -1.60 -21.13 -22.27
CA TYR A 313 -0.71 -21.14 -23.43
C TYR A 313 -1.49 -21.51 -24.71
N GLY A 314 -1.45 -20.63 -25.72
CA GLY A 314 -2.18 -20.79 -26.98
C GLY A 314 -3.61 -20.22 -27.00
N ALA A 315 -4.09 -19.63 -25.91
CA ALA A 315 -5.38 -18.93 -25.91
C ALA A 315 -5.32 -17.67 -26.77
N THR A 316 -6.37 -17.45 -27.57
CA THR A 316 -6.53 -16.20 -28.32
C THR A 316 -7.13 -15.14 -27.39
N LEU A 317 -6.43 -14.01 -27.25
CA LEU A 317 -6.89 -12.89 -26.43
C LEU A 317 -8.15 -12.27 -27.05
N PRO A 318 -9.22 -12.04 -26.28
CA PRO A 318 -10.39 -11.34 -26.79
C PRO A 318 -10.01 -9.89 -27.12
N ALA A 319 -10.21 -9.50 -28.39
CA ALA A 319 -9.95 -8.13 -28.87
C ALA A 319 -11.08 -7.19 -28.43
N HIS A 320 -11.12 -6.86 -27.15
CA HIS A 320 -12.10 -5.94 -26.58
C HIS A 320 -11.94 -4.52 -27.15
N ARG A 321 -13.06 -3.89 -27.53
CA ARG A 321 -13.10 -2.47 -27.88
C ARG A 321 -13.23 -1.64 -26.61
N VAL A 322 -12.24 -0.80 -26.33
CA VAL A 322 -12.14 -0.04 -25.08
C VAL A 322 -12.05 1.46 -25.36
N LEU A 323 -12.89 2.23 -24.67
CA LEU A 323 -12.89 3.69 -24.70
C LEU A 323 -12.17 4.26 -23.47
N GLU A 324 -11.29 5.23 -23.68
CA GLU A 324 -10.78 6.15 -22.64
C GLU A 324 -11.26 7.59 -22.94
N PRO A 325 -12.29 8.08 -22.23
CA PRO A 325 -12.95 9.36 -22.50
C PRO A 325 -12.12 10.64 -22.28
N SER A 326 -11.05 10.56 -21.51
CA SER A 326 -10.20 11.70 -21.14
C SER A 326 -8.74 11.22 -21.09
N CYS A 327 -8.23 10.83 -22.27
CA CYS A 327 -7.05 9.97 -22.34
C CYS A 327 -5.70 10.64 -22.06
N GLY A 328 -5.65 11.97 -21.96
CA GLY A 328 -4.42 12.67 -21.67
C GLY A 328 -3.32 12.34 -22.68
N ASP A 329 -2.15 11.97 -22.16
CA ASP A 329 -0.98 11.51 -22.93
C ASP A 329 -1.06 10.01 -23.32
N GLY A 330 -2.17 9.33 -23.02
CA GLY A 330 -2.47 7.96 -23.46
C GLY A 330 -1.95 6.84 -22.55
N ARG A 331 -1.67 7.09 -21.27
CA ARG A 331 -1.12 6.06 -20.37
C ARG A 331 -2.02 4.85 -20.14
N ILE A 332 -3.34 5.02 -19.99
CA ILE A 332 -4.27 3.87 -19.89
C ILE A 332 -4.34 3.17 -21.26
N LEU A 333 -4.35 3.92 -22.37
CA LEU A 333 -4.28 3.34 -23.72
C LEU A 333 -3.03 2.47 -23.93
N ASP A 334 -1.86 2.90 -23.43
CA ASP A 334 -0.61 2.14 -23.47
C ASP A 334 -0.80 0.75 -22.84
N ALA A 335 -1.34 0.70 -21.62
CA ALA A 335 -1.56 -0.53 -20.87
C ALA A 335 -2.66 -1.44 -21.48
N LEU A 336 -3.73 -0.85 -22.02
CA LEU A 336 -4.79 -1.58 -22.73
C LEU A 336 -4.28 -2.21 -24.03
N ARG A 337 -3.46 -1.48 -24.79
CA ARG A 337 -2.90 -1.97 -26.05
C ARG A 337 -1.90 -3.12 -25.81
N ALA A 338 -1.11 -3.06 -24.73
CA ALA A 338 -0.22 -4.15 -24.32
C ALA A 338 -0.99 -5.47 -24.08
N ARG A 339 -2.23 -5.37 -23.58
CA ARG A 339 -3.15 -6.49 -23.35
C ARG A 339 -3.94 -6.94 -24.59
N GLY A 340 -3.69 -6.33 -25.74
CA GLY A 340 -4.33 -6.68 -27.01
C GLY A 340 -5.71 -6.05 -27.25
N CYS A 341 -6.10 -5.05 -26.45
CA CYS A 341 -7.35 -4.33 -26.66
C CYS A 341 -7.29 -3.40 -27.88
N LEU A 342 -8.45 -3.18 -28.51
CA LEU A 342 -8.67 -2.18 -29.54
C LEU A 342 -9.11 -0.88 -28.87
N THR A 343 -8.19 0.08 -28.77
CA THR A 343 -8.38 1.30 -27.98
C THR A 343 -8.87 2.48 -28.81
N PHE A 344 -9.70 3.32 -28.19
CA PHE A 344 -10.08 4.63 -28.71
C PHE A 344 -10.03 5.65 -27.57
N GLY A 345 -9.31 6.75 -27.78
CA GLY A 345 -9.20 7.83 -26.81
C GLY A 345 -9.96 9.08 -27.24
N VAL A 346 -10.44 9.86 -26.28
CA VAL A 346 -10.86 11.25 -26.49
C VAL A 346 -10.03 12.14 -25.57
N GLU A 347 -9.55 13.28 -26.06
CA GLU A 347 -8.81 14.24 -25.24
C GLU A 347 -9.08 15.67 -25.73
N VAL A 348 -9.46 16.55 -24.81
CA VAL A 348 -9.80 17.95 -25.13
C VAL A 348 -8.55 18.79 -25.41
N HIS A 349 -7.42 18.50 -24.78
CA HIS A 349 -6.18 19.26 -24.93
C HIS A 349 -5.37 18.78 -26.14
N ALA A 350 -5.28 19.63 -27.16
CA ALA A 350 -4.68 19.29 -28.44
C ALA A 350 -3.24 18.73 -28.36
N VAL A 351 -2.40 19.27 -27.47
CA VAL A 351 -1.00 18.81 -27.31
C VAL A 351 -0.95 17.38 -26.77
N ARG A 352 -1.75 17.07 -25.74
CA ARG A 352 -1.78 15.74 -25.13
C ARG A 352 -2.37 14.70 -26.08
N ALA A 353 -3.43 15.09 -26.79
CA ALA A 353 -3.99 14.28 -27.86
C ALA A 353 -2.96 13.98 -28.96
N ALA A 354 -2.11 14.95 -29.31
CA ALA A 354 -1.03 14.75 -30.28
C ALA A 354 0.06 13.80 -29.74
N GLU A 355 0.44 13.91 -28.46
CA GLU A 355 1.37 12.98 -27.79
C GLU A 355 0.83 11.54 -27.80
N ALA A 356 -0.44 11.35 -27.42
CA ALA A 356 -1.08 10.04 -27.46
C ALA A 356 -1.14 9.46 -28.89
N ARG A 357 -1.43 10.28 -29.91
CA ARG A 357 -1.36 9.85 -31.32
C ARG A 357 0.06 9.51 -31.76
N ALA A 358 1.07 10.23 -31.28
CA ALA A 358 2.48 9.95 -31.60
C ALA A 358 2.92 8.57 -31.06
N LYS A 359 2.31 8.09 -29.97
CA LYS A 359 2.45 6.71 -29.46
C LYS A 359 1.70 5.67 -30.30
N GLY A 360 0.97 6.10 -31.33
CA GLY A 360 0.21 5.24 -32.25
C GLY A 360 -1.21 4.92 -31.79
N HIS A 361 -1.78 5.68 -30.87
CA HIS A 361 -3.17 5.50 -30.42
C HIS A 361 -4.16 6.22 -31.35
N ASN A 362 -5.36 5.66 -31.48
CA ASN A 362 -6.47 6.32 -32.15
C ASN A 362 -7.18 7.27 -31.18
N VAL A 363 -6.96 8.58 -31.33
CA VAL A 363 -7.47 9.60 -30.42
C VAL A 363 -8.25 10.67 -31.19
N LEU A 364 -9.41 11.05 -30.67
CA LEU A 364 -10.18 12.21 -31.12
C LEU A 364 -9.86 13.42 -30.24
N THR A 365 -9.51 14.56 -30.85
CA THR A 365 -9.34 15.81 -30.11
C THR A 365 -10.68 16.52 -30.02
N ALA A 366 -11.39 16.35 -28.90
CA ALA A 366 -12.73 16.91 -28.69
C ALA A 366 -13.07 16.97 -27.20
N ASN A 367 -14.10 17.74 -26.85
CA ASN A 367 -14.74 17.64 -25.54
C ASN A 367 -15.57 16.35 -25.48
N PHE A 368 -15.22 15.44 -24.58
CA PHE A 368 -15.92 14.15 -24.44
C PHE A 368 -17.41 14.31 -24.13
N LEU A 369 -17.78 15.27 -23.28
CA LEU A 369 -19.18 15.50 -22.90
C LEU A 369 -20.06 15.98 -24.07
N GLU A 370 -19.44 16.44 -25.16
CA GLU A 370 -20.11 16.86 -26.40
C GLU A 370 -20.05 15.78 -27.50
N CYS A 371 -19.29 14.70 -27.29
CA CYS A 371 -19.18 13.62 -28.26
C CYS A 371 -20.51 12.84 -28.33
N PRO A 372 -21.07 12.60 -29.52
CA PRO A 372 -22.29 11.82 -29.66
C PRO A 372 -22.05 10.37 -29.24
N ALA A 373 -22.87 9.88 -28.30
CA ALA A 373 -22.74 8.52 -27.79
C ALA A 373 -23.23 7.49 -28.81
N LYS A 374 -22.43 6.45 -29.01
CA LYS A 374 -22.80 5.25 -29.76
C LYS A 374 -22.37 4.00 -28.98
N PRO A 375 -23.26 3.01 -28.75
CA PRO A 375 -23.00 1.87 -27.88
C PRO A 375 -22.11 0.81 -28.57
N ASP A 376 -20.86 1.17 -28.86
CA ASP A 376 -19.91 0.40 -29.69
C ASP A 376 -18.74 -0.21 -28.88
N PHE A 377 -18.67 0.06 -27.57
CA PHE A 377 -17.55 -0.35 -26.71
C PHE A 377 -17.93 -1.47 -25.76
N ASP A 378 -17.02 -2.43 -25.58
CA ASP A 378 -17.17 -3.51 -24.59
C ASP A 378 -16.79 -3.00 -23.19
N PHE A 379 -15.79 -2.11 -23.13
CA PHE A 379 -15.33 -1.48 -21.90
C PHE A 379 -15.15 0.03 -22.04
N VAL A 380 -15.35 0.73 -20.93
CA VAL A 380 -14.79 2.06 -20.68
C VAL A 380 -13.83 1.93 -19.51
N VAL A 381 -12.60 2.41 -19.66
CA VAL A 381 -11.63 2.52 -18.56
C VAL A 381 -11.19 3.97 -18.50
N MET A 382 -11.38 4.62 -17.36
CA MET A 382 -11.27 6.08 -17.29
C MET A 382 -10.75 6.61 -15.95
N ASN A 383 -10.07 7.76 -16.03
CA ASN A 383 -9.73 8.61 -14.90
C ASN A 383 -10.27 10.03 -15.17
N PRO A 384 -11.57 10.30 -14.91
CA PRO A 384 -12.14 11.62 -15.11
C PRO A 384 -11.53 12.68 -14.17
N PRO A 385 -11.69 13.98 -14.47
CA PRO A 385 -11.27 15.05 -13.58
C PRO A 385 -11.88 14.92 -12.18
N PHE A 386 -11.07 15.16 -11.15
CA PHE A 386 -11.49 15.06 -9.74
C PHE A 386 -12.17 16.34 -9.23
N TYR A 387 -12.15 17.45 -9.96
CA TYR A 387 -12.72 18.70 -9.46
C TYR A 387 -14.24 18.62 -9.25
N GLY A 388 -14.67 18.92 -8.02
CA GLY A 388 -16.07 18.84 -7.59
C GLY A 388 -16.76 17.54 -8.01
N ARG A 389 -17.98 17.65 -8.56
CA ARG A 389 -18.79 16.51 -9.01
C ARG A 389 -18.78 16.33 -10.53
N HIS A 390 -17.75 16.83 -11.22
CA HIS A 390 -17.64 16.73 -12.69
C HIS A 390 -17.54 15.28 -13.17
N TYR A 391 -16.90 14.42 -12.38
CA TYR A 391 -16.82 12.98 -12.64
C TYR A 391 -18.20 12.34 -12.91
N LEU A 392 -19.28 12.86 -12.30
CA LEU A 392 -20.62 12.32 -12.43
C LEU A 392 -21.15 12.47 -13.87
N LYS A 393 -20.89 13.62 -14.51
CA LYS A 393 -21.26 13.87 -15.90
C LYS A 393 -20.52 12.91 -16.83
N HIS A 394 -19.22 12.74 -16.59
CA HIS A 394 -18.35 11.85 -17.37
C HIS A 394 -18.78 10.38 -17.24
N VAL A 395 -19.02 9.88 -16.02
CA VAL A 395 -19.47 8.50 -15.80
C VAL A 395 -20.81 8.23 -16.46
N ARG A 396 -21.79 9.14 -16.30
CA ARG A 396 -23.12 8.98 -16.93
C ARG A 396 -23.02 8.96 -18.46
N HIS A 397 -22.28 9.88 -19.04
CA HIS A 397 -22.08 9.93 -20.49
C HIS A 397 -21.36 8.69 -21.01
N ALA A 398 -20.31 8.24 -20.32
CA ALA A 398 -19.56 7.03 -20.68
C ALA A 398 -20.41 5.75 -20.70
N LEU A 399 -21.41 5.62 -19.84
CA LEU A 399 -22.35 4.48 -19.88
C LEU A 399 -23.15 4.41 -21.19
N GLU A 400 -23.36 5.54 -21.87
CA GLU A 400 -24.08 5.57 -23.15
C GLU A 400 -23.25 4.97 -24.30
N PHE A 401 -21.92 5.02 -24.22
CA PHE A 401 -20.99 4.44 -25.19
C PHE A 401 -20.82 2.92 -25.07
N LEU A 402 -21.24 2.33 -23.95
CA LEU A 402 -21.15 0.90 -23.74
C LEU A 402 -22.23 0.14 -24.51
N LYS A 403 -21.84 -1.00 -25.08
CA LYS A 403 -22.78 -2.06 -25.52
C LYS A 403 -23.61 -2.56 -24.33
N PRO A 404 -24.79 -3.16 -24.56
CA PRO A 404 -25.47 -3.94 -23.53
C PRO A 404 -24.51 -4.94 -22.88
N SER A 405 -24.60 -5.11 -21.56
CA SER A 405 -23.68 -5.94 -20.77
C SER A 405 -22.21 -5.47 -20.69
N GLY A 406 -21.86 -4.33 -21.30
CA GLY A 406 -20.53 -3.73 -21.24
C GLY A 406 -20.16 -3.22 -19.85
N THR A 407 -18.87 -3.02 -19.60
CA THR A 407 -18.33 -2.68 -18.27
C THR A 407 -17.65 -1.31 -18.27
N LEU A 408 -18.02 -0.45 -17.33
CA LEU A 408 -17.31 0.79 -17.03
C LEU A 408 -16.45 0.58 -15.80
N VAL A 409 -15.19 1.00 -15.88
CA VAL A 409 -14.27 1.13 -14.75
C VAL A 409 -13.78 2.57 -14.70
N SER A 410 -14.03 3.24 -13.58
CA SER A 410 -13.64 4.64 -13.36
C SER A 410 -12.84 4.78 -12.08
N ILE A 411 -11.70 5.46 -12.17
CA ILE A 411 -10.96 5.94 -11.00
C ILE A 411 -11.63 7.23 -10.53
N LEU A 412 -11.99 7.32 -9.26
CA LEU A 412 -12.76 8.43 -8.71
C LEU A 412 -12.19 8.85 -7.35
N PRO A 413 -12.40 10.11 -6.91
CA PRO A 413 -12.14 10.48 -5.53
C PRO A 413 -13.04 9.67 -4.58
N ALA A 414 -12.55 9.34 -3.39
CA ALA A 414 -13.28 8.51 -2.43
C ALA A 414 -14.61 9.11 -1.98
N THR A 415 -14.74 10.45 -1.98
CA THR A 415 -15.98 11.17 -1.68
C THR A 415 -17.12 10.77 -2.64
N ALA A 416 -16.80 10.40 -3.88
CA ALA A 416 -17.79 9.97 -4.86
C ALA A 416 -18.59 8.75 -4.38
N TRP A 417 -17.94 7.90 -3.59
CA TRP A 417 -18.53 6.68 -3.03
C TRP A 417 -19.12 6.89 -1.64
N TYR A 418 -18.31 7.44 -0.73
CA TYR A 418 -18.64 7.49 0.69
C TYR A 418 -19.47 8.72 1.10
N ASP A 419 -19.33 9.84 0.40
CA ASP A 419 -20.01 11.11 0.76
C ASP A 419 -21.20 11.39 -0.16
N HIS A 420 -21.00 11.29 -1.47
CA HIS A 420 -22.01 11.67 -2.46
C HIS A 420 -23.05 10.58 -2.70
N GLY A 421 -22.65 9.31 -2.75
CA GLY A 421 -23.58 8.16 -2.85
C GLY A 421 -24.43 8.11 -4.13
N GLU A 422 -24.04 8.82 -5.19
CA GLU A 422 -24.83 8.95 -6.43
C GLU A 422 -24.63 7.83 -7.45
N LEU A 423 -23.51 7.12 -7.34
CA LEU A 423 -23.13 6.04 -8.24
C LEU A 423 -23.29 4.70 -7.52
N LYS A 424 -23.79 3.70 -8.24
CA LYS A 424 -23.98 2.33 -7.72
C LYS A 424 -23.14 1.38 -8.55
N GLY A 425 -22.36 0.54 -7.89
CA GLY A 425 -21.47 -0.42 -8.54
C GLY A 425 -20.69 -1.23 -7.52
N ASP A 426 -19.61 -1.84 -7.99
CA ASP A 426 -18.58 -2.44 -7.15
C ASP A 426 -17.47 -1.41 -6.92
N TRP A 427 -16.97 -1.27 -5.68
CA TRP A 427 -16.01 -0.25 -5.29
C TRP A 427 -14.79 -0.88 -4.63
N HIS A 428 -13.61 -0.45 -5.07
CA HIS A 428 -12.33 -0.86 -4.51
C HIS A 428 -11.47 0.36 -4.17
N ASP A 429 -11.12 0.53 -2.88
CA ASP A 429 -10.24 1.61 -2.44
C ASP A 429 -8.82 1.44 -3.00
N LEU A 430 -8.21 2.55 -3.44
CA LEU A 430 -6.79 2.59 -3.76
C LEU A 430 -5.98 2.94 -2.51
N PRO A 431 -4.71 2.48 -2.39
CA PRO A 431 -3.83 2.86 -1.30
C PRO A 431 -3.67 4.38 -1.15
N ALA A 432 -3.41 4.85 0.07
CA ALA A 432 -3.11 6.25 0.33
C ALA A 432 -1.89 6.71 -0.50
N GLY A 433 -2.00 7.91 -1.10
CA GLY A 433 -0.95 8.43 -1.96
C GLY A 433 -0.82 7.72 -3.31
N SER A 434 -1.85 7.00 -3.77
CA SER A 434 -1.83 6.32 -5.09
C SER A 434 -1.58 7.27 -6.27
N PHE A 435 -1.83 8.58 -6.11
CA PHE A 435 -1.58 9.63 -7.10
C PHE A 435 -0.44 10.59 -6.72
N SER A 436 0.40 10.24 -5.73
CA SER A 436 1.45 11.16 -5.22
C SER A 436 2.41 11.60 -6.32
N GLU A 437 2.78 10.67 -7.20
CA GLU A 437 3.65 10.96 -8.36
C GLU A 437 2.97 11.88 -9.38
N ALA A 438 1.64 11.86 -9.46
CA ALA A 438 0.83 12.78 -10.25
C ALA A 438 0.58 14.12 -9.54
N GLY A 439 1.17 14.33 -8.35
CA GLY A 439 1.12 15.59 -7.61
C GLY A 439 -0.07 15.73 -6.65
N THR A 440 -0.78 14.65 -6.33
CA THR A 440 -1.91 14.70 -5.39
C THR A 440 -2.00 13.46 -4.51
N ASN A 441 -2.33 13.66 -3.23
CA ASN A 441 -2.53 12.56 -2.28
C ASN A 441 -3.99 12.19 -2.07
N VAL A 442 -4.92 12.79 -2.83
CA VAL A 442 -6.36 12.60 -2.68
C VAL A 442 -6.73 11.12 -2.57
N PRO A 443 -7.51 10.74 -1.53
CA PRO A 443 -8.05 9.39 -1.43
C PRO A 443 -8.87 9.08 -2.69
N THR A 444 -8.54 7.97 -3.35
CA THR A 444 -9.16 7.55 -4.60
C THR A 444 -9.57 6.10 -4.50
N GLY A 445 -10.49 5.69 -5.36
CA GLY A 445 -10.85 4.29 -5.55
C GLY A 445 -11.30 4.02 -6.97
N ILE A 446 -11.56 2.75 -7.25
CA ILE A 446 -11.99 2.25 -8.54
C ILE A 446 -13.45 1.83 -8.41
N LEU A 447 -14.31 2.46 -9.19
CA LEU A 447 -15.71 2.08 -9.37
C LEU A 447 -15.84 1.20 -10.61
N LYS A 448 -16.50 0.05 -10.47
CA LYS A 448 -16.94 -0.80 -11.58
C LYS A 448 -18.44 -0.83 -11.69
N MET A 449 -18.94 -0.57 -12.89
CA MET A 449 -20.36 -0.63 -13.22
C MET A 449 -20.57 -1.52 -14.45
N ARG A 450 -21.68 -2.25 -14.49
CA ARG A 450 -22.08 -3.02 -15.66
C ARG A 450 -23.34 -2.43 -16.25
N LYS A 451 -23.33 -2.16 -17.56
CA LYS A 451 -24.54 -1.75 -18.28
C LYS A 451 -25.50 -2.94 -18.33
N PRO A 452 -26.79 -2.77 -18.02
CA PRO A 452 -27.77 -3.85 -18.14
C PRO A 452 -27.79 -4.48 -19.54
N ALA A 453 -28.15 -5.76 -19.61
CA ALA A 453 -28.49 -6.39 -20.88
C ALA A 453 -29.79 -5.75 -21.43
N ASN A 454 -30.00 -5.78 -22.74
CA ASN A 454 -31.27 -5.32 -23.31
C ASN A 454 -32.39 -6.30 -22.89
N ASP A 455 -33.39 -5.81 -22.16
CA ASP A 455 -34.55 -6.60 -21.68
C ASP A 455 -35.45 -7.17 -22.80
N ASN A 456 -35.18 -6.85 -24.07
CA ASN A 456 -35.99 -7.31 -25.21
C ASN A 456 -35.72 -8.75 -25.66
N GLN A 457 -34.72 -9.46 -25.13
CA GLN A 457 -34.53 -10.89 -25.44
C GLN A 457 -35.25 -11.82 -24.45
N THR A 458 -35.47 -11.40 -23.20
CA THR A 458 -36.05 -12.23 -22.15
C THR A 458 -37.57 -12.44 -22.29
N GLN A 459 -38.28 -11.55 -23.02
CA GLN A 459 -39.70 -11.74 -23.32
C GLN A 459 -39.95 -12.64 -24.53
N ALA A 460 -39.08 -12.64 -25.54
CA ALA A 460 -39.23 -13.51 -26.71
C ALA A 460 -39.01 -14.99 -26.35
N GLU A 461 -38.06 -15.30 -25.46
CA GLU A 461 -37.79 -16.68 -25.02
C GLU A 461 -38.85 -17.20 -24.03
N ARG A 462 -39.50 -16.32 -23.26
CA ARG A 462 -40.63 -16.68 -22.38
C ARG A 462 -41.98 -16.76 -23.09
N SER A 463 -42.07 -16.28 -24.34
CA SER A 463 -43.28 -16.39 -25.17
C SER A 463 -43.20 -17.58 -26.14
N ALA A 464 -42.03 -18.22 -26.24
CA ALA A 464 -41.76 -19.38 -27.08
C ALA A 464 -41.55 -20.69 -26.28
N ALA A 465 -41.70 -20.62 -24.95
CA ALA A 465 -41.78 -21.75 -24.02
C ALA A 465 -43.17 -21.73 -23.37
#